data_AF-A0A0Q9EQ35-F1
#
_entry.id   AF-A0A0Q9EQ35-F1
#
_cell.length_a   1.000
_cell.length_b   1.000
_cell.length_c   1.000
_cell.angle_alpha   90.00
_cell.angle_beta   90.00
_cell.angle_gamma   90.00
#
_symmetry.space_group_name_H-M   'P 1'
#
loop_
_entity.id
_entity.type
_entity.pdbx_description
1 polymer ?
#
loop_
_entity_poly.entity_id
_entity_poly.type
_entity_poly.pdbx_seq_one_letter_code
_entity_poly.pdbx_strand_id
1 'polypeptide(L)'
;MTAAALPPPLPQRDWAQRNRYWFLPLLILASVGLLLGFVLGIGSLVIGQLKSSPAYIEGVKRARADPEVIAALGQPIEEGWLVMGSFRQSNEEVDVTINAPLSGPRGAARLWVTGTTRGEGWAYTQMNVQLEGSSQRKIDLLDAPAD
;
A
#
# COMPACT_ATOMS: atom_id res chain seq x y z
N MET A 1 1.25 58.07 61.56
CA MET A 1 1.52 57.84 60.13
C MET A 1 1.37 56.34 59.87
N THR A 2 0.21 55.89 59.40
CA THR A 2 -0.05 54.48 59.08
C THR A 2 0.48 54.20 57.67
N ALA A 3 1.50 53.35 57.57
CA ALA A 3 2.01 52.89 56.28
C ALA A 3 0.97 51.97 55.61
N ALA A 4 0.51 52.34 54.42
CA ALA A 4 -0.37 51.49 53.62
C ALA A 4 0.42 50.27 53.14
N ALA A 5 -0.01 49.07 53.55
CA ALA A 5 0.55 47.83 53.04
C ALA A 5 0.18 47.67 51.55
N LEU A 6 1.19 47.44 50.70
CA LEU A 6 0.98 47.15 49.28
C LEU A 6 0.16 45.86 49.14
N PRO A 7 -0.81 45.80 48.20
CA PRO A 7 -1.58 44.59 47.97
C PRO A 7 -0.65 43.46 47.47
N PRO A 8 -0.94 42.19 47.80
CA PRO A 8 -0.13 41.06 47.37
C PRO A 8 -0.09 40.98 45.83
N PRO A 9 1.03 40.56 45.23
CA PRO A 9 1.12 40.37 43.78
C PRO A 9 0.11 39.33 43.33
N LEU A 10 -0.62 39.62 42.25
CA LEU A 10 -1.63 38.72 41.70
C LEU A 10 -0.96 37.37 41.32
N PRO A 11 -1.64 36.23 41.55
CA PRO A 11 -1.12 34.93 41.15
C PRO A 11 -0.90 34.92 39.64
N GLN A 12 0.36 34.75 39.22
CA GLN A 12 0.70 34.59 37.81
C GLN A 12 0.13 33.24 37.35
N ARG A 13 -0.99 33.28 36.60
CA ARG A 13 -1.57 32.06 36.04
C ARG A 13 -0.55 31.46 35.08
N ASP A 14 -0.05 30.27 35.42
CA ASP A 14 0.81 29.48 34.55
C ASP A 14 0.18 29.40 33.15
N TRP A 15 0.92 29.83 32.13
CA TRP A 15 0.52 29.70 30.72
C TRP A 15 0.07 28.26 30.41
N ALA A 16 0.69 27.28 31.08
CA ALA A 16 0.36 25.87 31.04
C ALA A 16 -1.06 25.53 31.51
N GLN A 17 -1.66 26.24 32.48
CA GLN A 17 -3.05 26.01 32.89
C GLN A 17 -4.06 26.54 31.86
N ARG A 18 -3.73 27.64 31.18
CA ARG A 18 -4.65 28.28 30.22
C ARG A 18 -4.64 27.58 28.86
N ASN A 19 -3.49 27.06 28.44
CA ASN A 19 -3.35 26.34 27.18
C ASN A 19 -3.53 24.82 27.29
N ARG A 20 -3.78 24.26 28.49
CA ARG A 20 -3.94 22.80 28.69
C ARG A 20 -5.08 22.21 27.87
N TYR A 21 -6.18 22.95 27.75
CA TYR A 21 -7.33 22.56 26.94
C TYR A 21 -7.03 22.55 25.43
N TRP A 22 -5.99 23.26 24.98
CA TRP A 22 -5.52 23.28 23.58
C TRP A 22 -4.37 22.29 23.33
N PHE A 23 -3.56 22.00 24.36
CA PHE A 23 -2.52 20.97 24.29
C PHE A 23 -3.10 19.57 24.07
N LEU A 24 -4.25 19.27 24.68
CA LEU A 24 -4.88 17.96 24.54
C LEU A 24 -5.33 17.65 23.10
N PRO A 25 -6.10 18.51 22.39
CA PRO A 25 -6.44 18.28 20.99
C PRO A 25 -5.21 18.30 20.07
N LEU A 26 -4.20 19.14 20.36
CA LEU A 26 -2.95 19.16 19.59
C LEU A 26 -2.18 17.83 19.74
N LEU A 27 -2.10 17.29 20.95
CA LEU A 27 -1.44 16.02 21.23
C LEU A 27 -2.19 14.84 20.63
N ILE A 28 -3.53 14.85 20.65
CA ILE A 28 -4.36 13.87 19.96
C ILE A 28 -4.11 13.95 18.45
N LEU A 29 -4.16 15.15 17.86
CA LEU A 29 -3.93 15.33 16.43
C LEU A 29 -2.53 14.90 16.01
N ALA A 30 -1.50 15.24 16.80
CA ALA A 30 -0.14 14.80 16.56
C ALA A 30 0.00 13.26 16.66
N SER A 31 -0.66 12.64 17.63
CA SER A 31 -0.66 11.19 17.80
C SER A 31 -1.36 10.49 16.63
N VAL A 32 -2.50 11.02 16.18
CA VAL A 32 -3.23 10.50 15.00
C VAL A 32 -2.40 10.68 13.73
N GLY A 33 -1.78 11.85 13.55
CA GLY A 33 -0.89 12.11 12.42
C GLY A 33 0.32 11.18 12.40
N LEU A 34 0.93 10.92 13.55
CA LEU A 34 2.05 9.99 13.68
C LEU A 34 1.63 8.55 13.34
N LEU A 35 0.49 8.09 13.88
CA LEU A 35 -0.04 6.75 13.57
C LEU A 35 -0.36 6.61 12.08
N LEU A 36 -1.02 7.61 11.49
CA LEU A 36 -1.35 7.60 10.07
C LEU A 36 -0.08 7.60 9.21
N GLY A 37 0.88 8.46 9.52
CA GLY A 37 2.17 8.53 8.85
C GLY A 37 2.96 7.23 8.99
N PHE A 38 2.90 6.56 10.14
CA PHE A 38 3.56 5.28 10.38
C PHE A 38 2.95 4.16 9.52
N VAL A 39 1.62 4.06 9.48
CA VAL A 39 0.92 3.06 8.66
C VAL A 39 1.20 3.27 7.17
N LEU A 40 1.12 4.52 6.69
CA LEU A 40 1.42 4.86 5.30
C LEU A 40 2.90 4.64 4.97
N GLY A 41 3.81 4.96 5.90
CA GLY A 41 5.24 4.74 5.78
C GLY A 41 5.57 3.25 5.60
N ILE A 42 5.08 2.38 6.49
CA ILE A 42 5.29 0.94 6.37
C ILE A 42 4.64 0.40 5.08
N GLY A 43 3.41 0.81 4.78
CA GLY A 43 2.72 0.39 3.56
C GLY A 43 3.51 0.72 2.30
N SER A 44 4.06 1.94 2.19
CA SER A 44 4.86 2.35 1.04
C SER A 44 6.16 1.56 0.90
N LEU A 45 6.83 1.22 2.01
CA LEU A 45 8.04 0.38 2.00
C LEU A 45 7.74 -1.03 1.51
N VAL A 46 6.65 -1.63 2.00
CA VAL A 46 6.20 -2.96 1.57
C VAL A 46 5.83 -2.95 0.09
N ILE A 47 5.04 -1.97 -0.36
CA ILE A 47 4.69 -1.81 -1.78
C ILE A 47 5.95 -1.67 -2.65
N GLY A 48 6.94 -0.87 -2.21
CA GLY A 48 8.21 -0.74 -2.90
C GLY A 48 8.94 -2.08 -3.07
N GLN A 49 8.99 -2.87 -1.99
CA GLN A 49 9.59 -4.22 -2.01
C GLN A 49 8.82 -5.18 -2.94
N LEU A 50 7.49 -5.15 -2.91
CA LEU A 50 6.65 -5.94 -3.81
C LEU A 50 6.88 -5.56 -5.28
N LYS A 51 6.95 -4.26 -5.59
CA LYS A 51 7.21 -3.76 -6.94
C LYS A 51 8.58 -4.19 -7.48
N SER A 52 9.57 -4.35 -6.59
CA SER A 52 10.89 -4.91 -6.95
C SER A 52 10.93 -6.44 -7.03
N SER A 53 9.86 -7.15 -6.63
CA SER A 53 9.83 -8.61 -6.69
C SER A 53 9.88 -9.09 -8.15
N PRO A 54 10.72 -10.09 -8.48
CA PRO A 54 10.74 -10.71 -9.80
C PRO A 54 9.35 -11.17 -10.26
N ALA A 55 8.54 -11.71 -9.33
CA ALA A 55 7.18 -12.15 -9.60
C ALA A 55 6.25 -11.02 -10.06
N TYR A 56 6.40 -9.81 -9.50
CA TYR A 56 5.61 -8.64 -9.88
C TYR A 56 6.04 -8.12 -11.24
N ILE A 57 7.34 -7.94 -11.45
CA ILE A 57 7.90 -7.40 -12.70
C ILE A 57 7.52 -8.31 -13.87
N GLU A 58 7.68 -9.63 -13.70
CA GLU A 58 7.33 -10.61 -14.71
C GLU A 58 5.82 -10.64 -14.99
N GLY A 59 4.99 -10.62 -13.95
CA GLY A 59 3.54 -10.58 -14.10
C GLY A 59 3.05 -9.33 -14.84
N VAL A 60 3.61 -8.15 -14.51
CA VAL A 60 3.28 -6.90 -15.21
C VAL A 60 3.79 -6.91 -16.65
N LYS A 61 5.00 -7.43 -16.90
CA LYS A 61 5.57 -7.55 -18.24
C LYS A 61 4.67 -8.43 -19.12
N ARG A 62 4.26 -9.60 -18.65
CA ARG A 62 3.33 -10.49 -19.37
C ARG A 62 1.97 -9.85 -19.59
N ALA A 63 1.40 -9.24 -18.55
CA ALA A 63 0.13 -8.54 -18.68
C ALA A 63 0.19 -7.39 -19.71
N ARG A 64 1.32 -6.69 -19.84
CA ARG A 64 1.50 -5.62 -20.83
C ARG A 64 1.75 -6.15 -22.24
N ALA A 65 2.33 -7.34 -22.38
CA ALA A 65 2.59 -7.99 -23.66
C ALA A 65 1.38 -8.76 -24.21
N ASP A 66 0.46 -9.15 -23.33
CA ASP A 66 -0.69 -9.96 -23.69
C ASP A 66 -1.71 -9.18 -24.55
N PRO A 67 -2.05 -9.67 -25.76
CA PRO A 67 -2.96 -9.00 -26.67
C PRO A 67 -4.40 -8.94 -26.16
N GLU A 68 -4.86 -9.90 -25.35
CA GLU A 68 -6.19 -9.87 -24.74
C GLU A 68 -6.25 -8.77 -23.67
N VAL A 69 -5.19 -8.62 -22.88
CA VAL A 69 -5.10 -7.57 -21.86
C VAL A 69 -5.05 -6.19 -22.52
N ILE A 70 -4.25 -6.02 -23.58
CA ILE A 70 -4.20 -4.78 -24.36
C ILE A 70 -5.55 -4.47 -25.01
N ALA A 71 -6.24 -5.47 -25.55
CA ALA A 71 -7.55 -5.29 -26.15
C ALA A 71 -8.58 -4.80 -25.10
N ALA A 72 -8.54 -5.37 -23.90
CA ALA A 72 -9.48 -5.08 -22.83
C ALA A 72 -9.22 -3.74 -22.11
N LEU A 73 -7.97 -3.45 -21.73
CA LEU A 73 -7.60 -2.23 -20.99
C LEU A 73 -7.28 -1.03 -21.90
N GLY A 74 -6.79 -1.30 -23.12
CA GLY A 74 -6.20 -0.28 -23.98
C GLY A 74 -4.79 0.13 -23.56
N GLN A 75 -4.12 0.94 -24.38
CA GLN A 75 -2.80 1.51 -24.09
C GLN A 75 -2.93 3.04 -23.89
N PRO A 76 -2.18 3.62 -22.94
CA PRO A 76 -1.20 2.99 -22.06
C PRO A 76 -1.85 2.22 -20.90
N ILE A 77 -1.23 1.12 -20.48
CA ILE A 77 -1.58 0.41 -19.26
C ILE A 77 -0.79 1.06 -18.11
N GLU A 78 -1.47 1.53 -17.08
CA GLU A 78 -0.89 2.12 -15.88
C GLU A 78 -1.04 1.16 -14.70
N GLU A 79 -0.01 1.07 -13.87
CA GLU A 79 -0.07 0.33 -12.62
C GLU A 79 -0.69 1.21 -11.54
N GLY A 80 -1.70 0.70 -10.85
CA GLY A 80 -2.28 1.41 -9.73
C GLY A 80 -1.31 1.52 -8.55
N TRP A 81 -1.58 2.50 -7.70
CA TRP A 81 -0.75 2.82 -6.54
C TRP A 81 -0.87 1.79 -5.41
N LEU A 82 -2.03 1.11 -5.29
CA LEU A 82 -2.33 0.09 -4.27
C LEU A 82 -1.93 -1.31 -4.74
N VAL A 83 -0.64 -1.62 -4.72
CA VAL A 83 -0.20 -3.01 -4.88
C VAL A 83 -0.33 -3.72 -3.54
N MET A 84 -1.09 -4.81 -3.51
CA MET A 84 -1.23 -5.66 -2.34
C MET A 84 -0.42 -6.93 -2.56
N GLY A 85 0.12 -7.49 -1.49
CA GLY A 85 0.65 -8.83 -1.56
C GLY A 85 1.07 -9.33 -0.21
N SER A 86 1.13 -10.65 -0.11
CA SER A 86 1.46 -11.37 1.10
C SER A 86 2.53 -12.40 0.80
N PHE A 87 3.53 -12.43 1.66
CA PHE A 87 4.49 -13.51 1.74
C PHE A 87 4.11 -14.37 2.92
N ARG A 88 3.92 -15.66 2.70
CA ARG A 88 3.70 -16.64 3.76
C ARG A 88 4.81 -17.65 3.68
N GLN A 89 5.67 -17.67 4.69
CA GLN A 89 6.70 -18.70 4.82
C GLN A 89 6.13 -19.85 5.65
N SER A 90 6.14 -21.05 5.08
CA SER A 90 5.77 -22.30 5.72
C SER A 90 6.93 -23.28 5.63
N ASN A 91 7.68 -23.41 6.72
CA ASN A 91 8.88 -24.22 6.81
C ASN A 91 9.95 -23.79 5.77
N GLU A 92 10.22 -24.63 4.76
CA GLU A 92 11.17 -24.36 3.66
C GLU A 92 10.50 -23.77 2.41
N GLU A 93 9.18 -23.64 2.40
CA GLU A 93 8.41 -23.10 1.27
C GLU A 93 7.95 -21.66 1.56
N VAL A 94 8.13 -20.78 0.60
CA VAL A 94 7.65 -19.38 0.66
C VAL A 94 6.59 -19.21 -0.41
N ASP A 95 5.35 -19.06 0.04
CA ASP A 95 4.21 -18.67 -0.79
C ASP A 95 4.21 -17.16 -0.97
N VAL A 96 4.10 -16.71 -2.22
CA VAL A 96 3.88 -15.31 -2.55
C VAL A 96 2.54 -15.16 -3.26
N THR A 97 1.76 -14.18 -2.83
CA THR A 97 0.56 -13.74 -3.54
C THR A 97 0.65 -12.25 -3.75
N ILE A 98 0.57 -11.81 -5.00
CA ILE A 98 0.67 -10.42 -5.39
C ILE A 98 -0.58 -10.04 -6.17
N ASN A 99 -1.10 -8.88 -5.84
CA ASN A 99 -2.32 -8.29 -6.36
C ASN A 99 -2.01 -6.87 -6.82
N ALA A 100 -1.94 -6.67 -8.12
CA ALA A 100 -1.62 -5.39 -8.72
C ALA A 100 -2.82 -4.86 -9.51
N PRO A 101 -3.43 -3.73 -9.12
CA PRO A 101 -4.41 -3.06 -9.97
C PRO A 101 -3.71 -2.53 -11.22
N LEU A 102 -4.33 -2.75 -12.37
CA LEU A 102 -3.94 -2.22 -13.67
C LEU A 102 -5.09 -1.36 -14.19
N SER A 103 -4.77 -0.22 -14.78
CA SER A 103 -5.75 0.71 -15.33
C SER A 103 -5.37 1.05 -16.76
N GLY A 104 -6.35 1.26 -17.61
CA GLY A 104 -6.15 1.71 -18.98
C GLY A 104 -7.32 2.58 -19.43
N PRO A 105 -7.21 3.22 -20.61
CA PRO A 105 -8.24 4.12 -21.12
C PRO A 105 -9.59 3.44 -21.40
N ARG A 106 -9.63 2.11 -21.54
CA ARG A 106 -10.87 1.36 -21.78
C ARG A 106 -11.45 0.69 -20.53
N GLY A 107 -10.70 0.63 -19.43
CA GLY A 107 -11.17 0.00 -18.20
C GLY A 107 -10.07 -0.27 -17.19
N ALA A 108 -10.42 -0.99 -16.13
CA ALA A 108 -9.50 -1.41 -15.07
C ALA A 108 -9.47 -2.93 -14.95
N ALA A 109 -8.38 -3.45 -14.40
CA ALA A 109 -8.18 -4.87 -14.13
C ALA A 109 -7.33 -5.07 -12.88
N ARG A 110 -7.27 -6.30 -12.39
CA ARG A 110 -6.41 -6.71 -11.29
C ARG A 110 -5.59 -7.91 -11.73
N LEU A 111 -4.27 -7.74 -11.74
CA LEU A 111 -3.31 -8.82 -11.94
C LEU A 111 -3.15 -9.58 -10.63
N TRP A 112 -3.43 -10.88 -10.67
CA TRP A 112 -3.21 -11.84 -9.61
C TRP A 112 -2.01 -12.71 -9.98
N VAL A 113 -0.98 -12.71 -9.13
CA VAL A 113 0.19 -13.58 -9.25
C VAL A 113 0.34 -14.39 -7.97
N THR A 114 0.30 -15.70 -8.07
CA THR A 114 0.55 -16.63 -6.98
C THR A 114 1.69 -17.55 -7.37
N GLY A 115 2.70 -17.65 -6.53
CA GLY A 115 3.81 -18.58 -6.72
C GLY A 115 4.35 -19.09 -5.40
N THR A 116 5.11 -20.18 -5.46
CA THR A 116 5.80 -20.76 -4.32
C THR A 116 7.28 -20.94 -4.67
N THR A 117 8.16 -20.82 -3.69
CA THR A 117 9.59 -21.09 -3.84
C THR A 117 10.10 -21.90 -2.66
N ARG A 118 11.01 -22.84 -2.91
CA ARG A 118 11.68 -23.66 -1.88
C ARG A 118 13.18 -23.39 -1.78
N GLY A 119 13.64 -22.24 -2.27
CA GLY A 119 15.06 -21.85 -2.25
C GLY A 119 15.77 -22.03 -3.59
N GLU A 120 15.24 -22.84 -4.52
CA GLU A 120 15.72 -22.94 -5.90
C GLU A 120 14.61 -22.60 -6.89
N GLY A 121 14.60 -21.35 -7.37
CA GLY A 121 13.67 -20.87 -8.40
C GLY A 121 12.25 -20.56 -7.89
N TRP A 122 11.44 -19.97 -8.76
CA TRP A 122 10.04 -19.61 -8.49
C TRP A 122 9.11 -20.52 -9.30
N ALA A 123 8.20 -21.23 -8.63
CA ALA A 123 7.13 -21.96 -9.26
C ALA A 123 5.85 -21.10 -9.22
N TYR A 124 5.37 -20.65 -10.37
CA TYR A 124 4.14 -19.87 -10.45
C TYR A 124 2.94 -20.81 -10.60
N THR A 125 2.00 -20.75 -9.66
CA THR A 125 0.78 -21.57 -9.65
C THR A 125 -0.38 -20.83 -10.31
N GLN A 126 -0.37 -19.50 -10.28
CA GLN A 126 -1.42 -18.68 -10.84
C GLN A 126 -0.86 -17.35 -11.37
N MET A 127 -1.17 -17.00 -12.61
CA MET A 127 -0.93 -15.66 -13.12
C MET A 127 -2.09 -15.27 -14.02
N ASN A 128 -2.99 -14.42 -13.55
CA ASN A 128 -4.13 -14.00 -14.37
C ASN A 128 -4.49 -12.53 -14.17
N VAL A 129 -5.11 -11.96 -15.19
CA VAL A 129 -5.67 -10.61 -15.15
C VAL A 129 -7.18 -10.71 -15.11
N GLN A 130 -7.78 -10.17 -14.05
CA GLN A 130 -9.22 -10.11 -13.88
C GLN A 130 -9.73 -8.71 -14.18
N LEU A 131 -10.60 -8.55 -15.18
CA LEU A 131 -11.16 -7.26 -15.57
C LEU A 131 -12.20 -6.77 -14.54
N GLU A 132 -12.10 -5.52 -14.10
CA GLU A 132 -13.13 -4.90 -13.26
C GLU A 132 -14.41 -4.69 -14.08
N GLY A 133 -15.56 -5.06 -13.50
CA GLY A 133 -16.86 -5.03 -14.16
C GLY A 133 -17.24 -6.33 -14.87
N SER A 134 -16.34 -7.30 -15.00
CA SER A 134 -16.63 -8.64 -15.54
C SER A 134 -15.94 -9.69 -14.66
N SER A 135 -16.54 -10.00 -13.50
CA SER A 135 -16.02 -10.98 -12.52
C SER A 135 -15.72 -12.35 -13.11
N GLN A 136 -16.29 -12.67 -14.28
CA GLN A 136 -16.13 -13.92 -15.00
C GLN A 136 -15.03 -13.91 -16.08
N ARG A 137 -14.52 -12.73 -16.48
CA ARG A 137 -13.48 -12.63 -17.51
C ARG A 137 -12.10 -12.53 -16.88
N LYS A 138 -11.43 -13.67 -16.81
CA LYS A 138 -10.03 -13.83 -16.39
C LYS A 138 -9.19 -14.21 -17.60
N ILE A 139 -8.10 -13.49 -17.81
CA ILE A 139 -7.11 -13.78 -18.85
C ILE A 139 -5.97 -14.51 -18.14
N ASP A 140 -5.74 -15.77 -18.50
CA ASP A 140 -4.63 -16.55 -17.94
C ASP A 140 -3.33 -16.19 -18.67
N LEU A 141 -2.29 -15.89 -17.91
CA LEU A 141 -0.97 -15.46 -18.37
C LEU A 141 0.12 -16.51 -18.11
N LEU A 142 -0.23 -17.67 -17.54
CA LEU A 142 0.72 -18.75 -17.31
C LEU A 142 1.22 -19.37 -18.62
N ASP A 143 0.37 -19.42 -19.65
CA ASP A 143 0.70 -19.97 -20.97
C ASP A 143 1.46 -18.97 -21.86
N ALA A 144 1.64 -17.72 -21.42
CA ALA A 144 2.46 -16.76 -22.13
C ALA A 144 3.94 -17.20 -22.04
N PRO A 145 4.64 -17.38 -23.18
CA PRO A 145 5.99 -17.91 -23.20
C PRO A 145 6.93 -17.03 -22.37
N ALA A 146 7.69 -17.68 -21.51
CA ALA A 146 8.75 -17.06 -20.73
C ALA A 146 9.98 -16.92 -21.64
N ASP A 147 10.07 -15.80 -22.35
CA ASP A 147 11.25 -15.46 -23.18
C ASP A 147 12.36 -14.83 -22.34
#